data_AF-A0A1E1WT83-F1
#
_entry.id   AF-A0A1E1WT83-F1
#
_cell.length_a   1.000
_cell.length_b   1.000
_cell.length_c   1.000
_cell.angle_alpha   90.00
_cell.angle_beta   90.00
_cell.angle_gamma   90.00
#
_symmetry.space_group_name_H-M   'P 1'
#
loop_
_entity.id
_entity.type
_entity.pdbx_description
1 polymer ?
#
loop_
_entity_poly.entity_id
_entity_poly.type
_entity_poly.pdbx_seq_one_letter_code
_entity_poly.pdbx_strand_id
1 'polypeptide(L)'
;MEGVLWKWTNYWNGWQTRWFVLENGILSYYKSQEEVNQGCKGSVKVAVCQINVNTIDSTRMDLVIPGQQHMYLRAPSPQDRQKWLVALGSAKACVDSKGDLVPVLEDTNTLSHKKSELRLYCDLMMQQVHAVKSAATAEEGPEVQKIDDASSLLTSTCDTFIRTLEDIMKLTSHVGGNGVPFDMPLPNLTKNNCSNKSQPSNKTPRQSLNRSLSQENR
;
A
#
# COMPACT_ATOMS: atom_id res chain seq x y z
N MET A 1 0.51 -16.94 7.98
CA MET A 1 0.52 -17.21 9.44
C MET A 1 -0.03 -15.98 10.12
N GLU A 2 -0.88 -16.13 11.12
CA GLU A 2 -1.45 -14.99 11.84
C GLU A 2 -1.56 -15.30 13.34
N GLY A 3 -1.61 -14.26 14.16
CA GLY A 3 -1.71 -14.42 15.60
C GLY A 3 -1.34 -13.18 16.40
N VAL A 4 -1.58 -13.25 17.71
CA VAL A 4 -1.25 -12.19 18.65
C VAL A 4 0.23 -12.22 19.01
N LEU A 5 0.87 -11.05 18.97
CA LEU A 5 2.17 -10.79 19.59
C LEU A 5 2.12 -9.49 20.38
N TRP A 6 2.96 -9.40 21.41
CA TRP A 6 3.22 -8.13 22.06
C TRP A 6 4.31 -7.38 21.31
N LYS A 7 4.02 -6.13 20.94
CA LYS A 7 4.97 -5.21 20.30
C LYS A 7 5.35 -4.12 21.29
N TRP A 8 6.65 -3.87 21.44
CA TRP A 8 7.10 -2.68 22.16
C TRP A 8 6.78 -1.42 21.35
N THR A 9 6.19 -0.43 22.01
CA THR A 9 5.77 0.82 21.37
C THR A 9 6.67 1.99 21.77
N ASN A 10 6.71 2.34 23.06
CA ASN A 10 7.60 3.34 23.63
C ASN A 10 7.70 3.15 25.16
N TYR A 11 8.50 3.97 25.85
CA TYR A 11 8.64 3.88 27.31
C TYR A 11 7.36 4.16 28.09
N TRP A 12 6.39 4.87 27.50
CA TRP A 12 5.15 5.26 28.16
C TRP A 12 4.08 4.16 28.09
N ASN A 13 3.92 3.56 26.91
CA ASN A 13 2.90 2.56 26.59
C ASN A 13 3.44 1.12 26.68
N GLY A 14 4.76 0.95 26.65
CA GLY A 14 5.45 -0.32 26.79
C GLY A 14 5.04 -1.36 25.74
N TRP A 15 4.86 -2.60 26.21
CA TRP A 15 4.41 -3.74 25.42
C TRP A 15 2.90 -3.68 25.18
N GLN A 16 2.50 -3.75 23.92
CA GLN A 16 1.11 -3.67 23.51
C GLN A 16 0.74 -4.87 22.67
N THR A 17 -0.41 -5.48 22.96
CA THR A 17 -0.98 -6.57 22.17
C THR A 17 -1.36 -6.07 20.79
N ARG A 18 -0.88 -6.76 19.74
CA ARG A 18 -1.20 -6.46 18.35
C ARG A 18 -1.45 -7.77 17.61
N TRP A 19 -2.36 -7.72 16.64
CA TRP A 19 -2.59 -8.82 15.72
C TRP A 19 -1.57 -8.73 14.60
N PHE A 20 -0.80 -9.79 14.40
CA PHE A 20 0.19 -9.87 13.33
C PHE A 20 -0.26 -10.87 12.28
N VAL A 21 0.01 -10.53 11.03
CA VAL A 21 -0.29 -11.36 9.87
C VAL A 21 0.97 -11.39 9.00
N LEU A 22 1.48 -12.59 8.74
CA LEU A 22 2.58 -12.87 7.83
C LEU A 22 2.04 -13.51 6.56
N GLU A 23 2.23 -12.78 5.47
CA GLU A 23 1.74 -13.06 4.12
C GLU A 23 2.79 -12.67 3.08
N ASN A 24 3.13 -13.55 2.14
CA ASN A 24 4.00 -13.20 1.00
C ASN A 24 5.39 -12.72 1.39
N GLY A 25 5.88 -13.09 2.57
CA GLY A 25 7.11 -12.50 3.12
C GLY A 25 6.95 -11.03 3.54
N ILE A 26 5.73 -10.55 3.72
CA ILE A 26 5.37 -9.28 4.36
C ILE A 26 4.72 -9.59 5.71
N LEU A 27 5.27 -9.02 6.77
CA LEU A 27 4.69 -9.05 8.10
C LEU A 27 3.96 -7.74 8.35
N SER A 28 2.64 -7.80 8.47
CA SER A 28 1.75 -6.68 8.76
C SER A 28 1.21 -6.78 10.18
N TYR A 29 0.89 -5.64 10.81
CA TYR A 29 0.23 -5.64 12.11
C TYR A 29 -0.93 -4.67 12.23
N TYR A 30 -1.88 -5.04 13.09
CA TYR A 30 -3.15 -4.38 13.32
C TYR A 30 -3.37 -4.23 14.83
N LYS A 31 -4.31 -3.37 15.22
CA LYS A 31 -4.60 -3.14 16.63
C LYS A 31 -5.28 -4.36 17.26
N SER A 32 -6.23 -4.97 16.55
CA SER A 32 -6.85 -6.25 16.87
C SER A 32 -7.19 -7.02 15.59
N GLN A 33 -7.67 -8.26 15.73
CA GLN A 33 -8.05 -9.13 14.60
C GLN A 33 -9.28 -8.58 13.85
N GLU A 34 -10.23 -7.97 14.56
CA GLU A 34 -11.46 -7.40 14.01
C GLU A 34 -11.20 -6.07 13.28
N GLU A 35 -10.10 -5.40 13.63
CA GLU A 35 -9.69 -4.13 13.01
C GLU A 35 -8.80 -4.32 11.76
N VAL A 36 -8.68 -5.54 11.22
CA VAL A 36 -7.92 -5.78 9.98
C VAL A 36 -8.48 -4.94 8.81
N ASN A 37 -9.80 -4.74 8.78
CA ASN A 37 -10.50 -3.91 7.79
C ASN A 37 -10.27 -2.40 7.94
N GLN A 38 -9.70 -1.94 9.07
CA GLN A 38 -9.37 -0.53 9.32
C GLN A 38 -7.99 -0.13 8.76
N GLY A 39 -7.32 -1.05 8.07
CA GLY A 39 -5.99 -0.86 7.50
C GLY A 39 -4.87 -1.21 8.49
N CYS A 40 -3.76 -1.69 7.92
CA CYS A 40 -2.59 -2.06 8.72
C CYS A 40 -1.95 -0.80 9.36
N LYS A 41 -1.46 -0.95 10.59
CA LYS A 41 -0.72 0.11 11.29
C LYS A 41 0.74 0.19 10.88
N GLY A 42 1.22 -0.87 10.24
CA GLY A 42 2.54 -0.94 9.63
C GLY A 42 2.76 -2.33 9.04
N SER A 43 3.64 -2.39 8.05
CA SER A 43 4.04 -3.62 7.39
C SER A 43 5.53 -3.60 7.09
N VAL A 44 6.14 -4.78 7.04
CA VAL A 44 7.57 -4.93 6.78
C VAL A 44 7.85 -6.15 5.91
N LYS A 45 8.70 -5.99 4.89
CA LYS A 45 9.20 -7.12 4.10
C LYS A 45 10.21 -7.92 4.92
N VAL A 46 9.88 -9.16 5.26
CA VAL A 46 10.71 -10.09 6.03
C VAL A 46 12.02 -10.42 5.30
N ALA A 47 12.03 -10.38 3.97
CA ALA A 47 13.22 -10.59 3.14
C ALA A 47 14.42 -9.72 3.57
N VAL A 48 14.17 -8.44 3.87
CA VAL A 48 15.20 -7.46 4.24
C VAL A 48 15.42 -7.38 5.76
N CYS A 49 14.65 -8.13 6.54
CA CYS A 49 14.75 -8.15 8.00
C CYS A 49 15.85 -9.10 8.48
N GLN A 50 16.56 -8.68 9.52
CA GLN A 50 17.32 -9.55 10.39
C GLN A 50 16.42 -9.99 11.55
N ILE A 51 16.35 -11.31 11.78
CA ILE A 51 15.54 -11.92 12.85
C ILE A 51 16.49 -12.24 14.00
N ASN A 52 16.37 -11.50 15.09
CA ASN A 52 17.20 -11.67 16.29
C ASN A 52 16.43 -12.45 17.35
N VAL A 53 17.03 -13.56 17.77
CA VAL A 53 16.45 -14.52 18.72
C VAL A 53 17.12 -14.29 20.06
N ASN A 54 16.36 -13.90 21.09
CA ASN A 54 16.92 -13.75 22.43
C ASN A 54 17.18 -15.14 23.04
N THR A 55 18.40 -15.39 23.52
CA THR A 55 18.79 -16.66 24.15
C THR A 55 18.37 -16.75 25.63
N ILE A 56 18.10 -15.61 26.27
CA ILE A 56 17.74 -15.55 27.70
C ILE A 56 16.21 -15.62 27.86
N ASP A 57 15.47 -14.82 27.10
CA ASP A 57 14.02 -14.83 27.13
C ASP A 57 13.48 -15.76 26.03
N SER A 58 12.92 -16.90 26.46
CA SER A 58 12.35 -17.92 25.58
C SER A 58 11.11 -17.46 24.80
N THR A 59 10.57 -16.27 25.09
CA THR A 59 9.39 -15.69 24.41
C THR A 59 9.70 -14.48 23.53
N ARG A 60 10.92 -13.93 23.58
CA ARG A 60 11.28 -12.68 22.89
C ARG A 60 11.97 -12.93 21.55
N MET A 61 11.59 -12.14 20.55
CA MET A 61 12.23 -12.10 19.24
C MET A 61 12.16 -10.68 18.68
N ASP A 62 13.21 -10.23 18.01
CA ASP A 62 13.30 -8.85 17.52
C ASP A 62 13.52 -8.86 16.00
N LEU A 63 12.84 -7.96 15.28
CA LEU A 63 12.99 -7.77 13.84
C LEU A 63 13.68 -6.44 13.57
N VAL A 64 14.81 -6.50 12.89
CA VAL A 64 15.64 -5.33 12.58
C VAL A 64 15.72 -5.16 11.06
N ILE A 65 15.29 -4.01 10.56
CA ILE A 65 15.61 -3.55 9.21
C ILE A 65 16.81 -2.61 9.34
N PRO A 66 17.99 -2.98 8.83
CA PRO A 66 19.17 -2.12 8.88
C PRO A 66 18.86 -0.72 8.31
N GLY A 67 19.12 0.33 9.09
CA GLY A 67 18.97 1.72 8.67
C GLY A 67 17.52 2.25 8.60
N GLN A 68 16.50 1.48 8.98
CA GLN A 68 15.11 1.93 8.95
C GLN A 68 14.37 1.75 10.28
N GLN A 69 14.14 0.50 10.69
CA GLN A 69 13.19 0.21 11.76
C GLN A 69 13.65 -0.96 12.62
N HIS A 70 13.47 -0.82 13.93
CA HIS A 70 13.63 -1.90 14.89
C HIS A 70 12.28 -2.19 15.55
N MET A 71 11.81 -3.43 15.45
CA MET A 71 10.59 -3.89 16.06
C MET A 71 10.87 -4.99 17.08
N TYR A 72 10.64 -4.67 18.35
CA TYR A 72 10.75 -5.65 19.44
C TYR A 72 9.43 -6.38 19.62
N LEU A 73 9.48 -7.71 19.59
CA LEU A 73 8.31 -8.58 19.67
C LEU A 73 8.45 -9.61 20.79
N ARG A 74 7.31 -10.01 21.36
CA ARG A 74 7.23 -11.08 22.34
C ARG A 74 6.00 -11.93 22.07
N ALA A 75 6.18 -13.24 22.03
CA ALA A 75 5.09 -14.19 21.85
C ALA A 75 4.42 -14.55 23.19
N PRO A 76 3.16 -15.01 23.18
CA PRO A 76 2.47 -15.47 24.40
C PRO A 76 3.14 -16.67 25.07
N SER A 77 3.76 -17.54 24.26
CA SER A 77 4.43 -18.76 24.73
C SER A 77 5.72 -19.04 23.93
N PRO A 78 6.67 -19.81 24.47
CA PRO A 78 7.85 -20.26 23.72
C PRO A 78 7.49 -21.07 22.47
N GLN A 79 6.39 -21.83 22.52
CA GLN A 79 5.89 -22.60 21.38
C GLN A 79 5.40 -21.68 20.27
N ASP A 80 4.64 -20.63 20.61
CA ASP A 80 4.16 -19.67 19.62
C ASP A 80 5.30 -18.85 19.04
N ARG A 81 6.29 -18.48 19.87
CA ARG A 81 7.54 -17.88 19.37
C ARG A 81 8.17 -18.80 18.33
N GLN A 82 8.31 -20.09 18.61
CA GLN A 82 8.93 -21.02 17.68
C GLN A 82 8.15 -21.12 16.36
N LYS A 83 6.81 -21.18 16.41
CA LYS A 83 5.97 -21.14 15.20
C LYS A 83 6.24 -19.88 14.38
N TRP A 84 6.32 -18.72 15.03
CA TRP A 84 6.61 -17.46 14.36
C TRP A 84 8.01 -17.43 13.75
N LEU A 85 9.03 -17.89 14.47
CA LEU A 85 10.40 -17.97 13.96
C LEU A 85 10.50 -18.88 12.73
N VAL A 86 9.84 -20.04 12.76
CA VAL A 86 9.77 -20.95 11.62
C VAL A 86 9.10 -20.27 10.44
N ALA A 87 7.92 -19.66 10.63
CA ALA A 87 7.21 -19.02 9.53
C ALA A 87 7.98 -17.82 8.93
N LEU A 88 8.59 -16.98 9.78
CA LEU A 88 9.42 -15.85 9.35
C LEU A 88 10.67 -16.33 8.62
N GLY A 89 11.35 -17.36 9.14
CA GLY A 89 12.52 -17.97 8.52
C GLY A 89 12.20 -18.57 7.15
N SER A 90 11.11 -19.34 7.06
CA SER A 90 10.62 -19.89 5.79
C SER A 90 10.26 -18.79 4.79
N ALA A 91 9.53 -17.76 5.23
CA ALA A 91 9.15 -16.64 4.37
C ALA A 91 10.37 -15.85 3.86
N LYS A 92 11.44 -15.77 4.65
CA LYS A 92 12.71 -15.17 4.25
C LYS A 92 13.48 -16.03 3.24
N ALA A 93 13.45 -17.35 3.39
CA ALA A 93 14.13 -18.29 2.49
C ALA A 93 13.42 -18.46 1.14
N CYS A 94 12.09 -18.31 1.09
CA CYS A 94 11.32 -18.43 -0.15
C CYS A 94 11.56 -17.29 -1.17
N VAL A 95 12.29 -16.24 -0.79
CA VAL A 95 12.53 -15.05 -1.62
C VAL A 95 13.41 -15.36 -2.84
N ASP A 96 14.24 -16.41 -2.78
CA ASP A 96 15.13 -16.81 -3.88
C ASP A 96 14.47 -17.76 -4.91
N SER A 97 13.21 -18.15 -4.74
CA SER A 97 12.58 -19.15 -5.63
C SER A 97 11.16 -18.87 -6.09
N LYS A 98 10.57 -17.73 -5.74
CA LYS A 98 9.23 -17.35 -6.24
C LYS A 98 9.00 -15.84 -6.13
N GLY A 99 9.16 -15.14 -7.26
CA GLY A 99 8.22 -14.08 -7.58
C GLY A 99 6.83 -14.70 -7.64
N ASP A 100 5.84 -14.03 -7.03
CA ASP A 100 4.52 -14.55 -6.67
C ASP A 100 4.56 -15.65 -5.60
N LEU A 101 4.06 -15.35 -4.40
CA LEU A 101 2.83 -16.00 -3.92
C LEU A 101 2.26 -15.21 -2.73
N VAL A 102 0.97 -14.94 -2.88
CA VAL A 102 0.12 -14.05 -2.08
C VAL A 102 -0.62 -14.85 -0.95
N PRO A 103 -1.19 -14.29 0.15
CA PRO A 103 -2.62 -14.48 0.48
C PRO A 103 -3.52 -13.24 0.65
N VAL A 104 -3.26 -12.11 -0.01
CA VAL A 104 -4.34 -11.29 -0.63
C VAL A 104 -5.03 -12.05 -1.82
N LEU A 105 -5.13 -13.38 -1.76
CA LEU A 105 -5.22 -14.28 -2.93
C LEU A 105 -6.63 -14.43 -3.54
N GLU A 106 -7.71 -13.90 -2.95
CA GLU A 106 -8.97 -13.87 -3.71
C GLU A 106 -9.06 -12.60 -4.55
N ASP A 107 -8.94 -11.41 -3.96
CA ASP A 107 -9.21 -10.18 -4.70
C ASP A 107 -8.09 -9.75 -5.65
N THR A 108 -6.81 -9.99 -5.33
CA THR A 108 -5.71 -9.56 -6.23
C THR A 108 -5.46 -10.51 -7.39
N ASN A 109 -5.61 -11.83 -7.16
CA ASN A 109 -5.57 -12.80 -8.25
C ASN A 109 -6.77 -12.65 -9.17
N THR A 110 -7.98 -12.46 -8.63
CA THR A 110 -9.17 -12.24 -9.46
C THR A 110 -9.04 -10.94 -10.24
N LEU A 111 -8.54 -9.86 -9.64
CA LEU A 111 -8.28 -8.61 -10.36
C LEU A 111 -7.21 -8.77 -11.46
N SER A 112 -6.10 -9.46 -11.18
CA SER A 112 -5.03 -9.71 -12.15
C SER A 112 -5.49 -10.61 -13.30
N HIS A 113 -6.27 -11.65 -12.97
CA HIS A 113 -6.90 -12.55 -13.94
C HIS A 113 -7.89 -11.78 -14.82
N LYS A 114 -8.83 -11.05 -14.22
CA LYS A 114 -9.82 -10.23 -14.94
C LYS A 114 -9.15 -9.18 -15.82
N LYS A 115 -8.04 -8.58 -15.37
CA LYS A 115 -7.24 -7.64 -16.19
C LYS A 115 -6.60 -8.33 -17.39
N SER A 116 -6.18 -9.58 -17.24
CA SER A 116 -5.64 -10.39 -18.34
C SER A 116 -6.73 -10.82 -19.31
N GLU A 117 -7.93 -11.17 -18.81
CA GLU A 117 -9.12 -11.44 -19.64
C GLU A 117 -9.52 -10.21 -20.45
N LEU A 118 -9.51 -9.00 -19.87
CA LEU A 118 -9.78 -7.77 -20.62
C LEU A 118 -8.80 -7.55 -21.78
N ARG A 119 -7.51 -7.86 -21.58
CA ARG A 119 -6.52 -7.76 -22.64
C ARG A 119 -6.82 -8.75 -23.77
N LEU A 120 -7.17 -9.99 -23.41
CA LEU A 120 -7.57 -11.00 -24.38
C LEU A 120 -8.81 -10.58 -25.16
N TYR A 121 -9.81 -10.00 -24.49
CA TYR A 121 -11.01 -9.49 -25.16
C TYR A 121 -10.69 -8.29 -26.07
N CYS A 122 -9.77 -7.40 -25.71
CA CYS A 122 -9.31 -6.34 -26.61
C CYS A 122 -8.70 -6.90 -27.89
N ASP A 123 -7.81 -7.90 -27.75
CA ASP A 123 -7.18 -8.56 -28.90
C ASP A 123 -8.23 -9.28 -29.77
N LEU A 124 -9.19 -9.96 -29.14
CA LEU A 124 -10.27 -10.65 -29.81
C LEU A 124 -11.20 -9.69 -30.57
N MET A 125 -11.57 -8.55 -29.95
CA MET A 125 -12.38 -7.51 -30.61
C MET A 125 -11.63 -6.92 -31.81
N MET A 126 -10.32 -6.66 -31.70
CA MET A 126 -9.52 -6.20 -32.83
C MET A 126 -9.49 -7.23 -33.96
N GLN A 127 -9.36 -8.52 -33.63
CA GLN A 127 -9.41 -9.59 -34.61
C GLN A 127 -10.77 -9.70 -35.31
N GLN A 128 -11.87 -9.57 -34.56
CA GLN A 128 -13.24 -9.59 -35.09
C GLN A 128 -13.53 -8.37 -35.98
N VAL A 129 -13.07 -7.17 -35.58
CA VAL A 129 -13.16 -5.97 -36.42
C VAL A 129 -12.39 -6.15 -37.73
N HIS A 130 -11.20 -6.76 -37.68
CA HIS A 130 -10.45 -7.09 -38.89
C HIS A 130 -11.19 -8.11 -39.76
N ALA A 131 -11.83 -9.12 -39.17
CA ALA A 131 -12.64 -10.09 -39.90
C ALA A 131 -13.85 -9.44 -40.58
N VAL A 132 -14.59 -8.57 -39.88
CA VAL A 132 -15.69 -7.78 -40.45
C VAL A 132 -15.18 -6.91 -41.61
N LYS A 133 -14.07 -6.20 -41.40
CA LYS A 133 -13.46 -5.35 -42.43
C LYS A 133 -13.06 -6.17 -43.66
N SER A 134 -12.41 -7.30 -43.47
CA SER A 134 -11.97 -8.18 -44.57
C SER A 134 -13.14 -8.77 -45.35
N ALA A 135 -14.23 -9.14 -44.68
CA ALA A 135 -15.44 -9.67 -45.33
C ALA A 135 -16.22 -8.57 -46.07
N ALA A 136 -16.14 -7.31 -45.62
CA ALA A 136 -16.74 -6.16 -46.28
C ALA A 136 -15.95 -5.68 -47.50
N THR A 137 -14.63 -5.89 -47.53
CA THR A 137 -13.74 -5.45 -48.63
C THR A 137 -13.26 -6.60 -49.51
N ALA A 138 -13.97 -7.73 -49.55
CA ALA A 138 -13.59 -8.86 -50.38
C ALA A 138 -13.71 -8.51 -51.89
N GLU A 139 -12.75 -9.00 -52.69
CA GLU A 139 -12.64 -8.73 -54.13
C GLU A 139 -13.89 -9.17 -54.93
N GLU A 140 -14.65 -10.15 -54.43
CA GLU A 140 -15.90 -10.67 -55.04
C GLU A 140 -17.17 -9.93 -54.56
N GLY A 141 -17.02 -8.89 -53.72
CA GLY A 141 -18.11 -8.14 -53.10
C GLY A 141 -18.33 -8.48 -51.63
N PRO A 142 -19.18 -7.73 -50.90
CA PRO A 142 -19.35 -7.90 -49.46
C PRO A 142 -19.98 -9.25 -49.12
N GLU A 143 -19.29 -10.03 -48.30
CA GLU A 143 -19.78 -11.35 -47.89
C GLU A 143 -20.72 -11.21 -46.68
N VAL A 144 -21.97 -10.83 -46.96
CA VAL A 144 -22.98 -10.43 -45.96
C VAL A 144 -23.12 -11.42 -44.81
N GLN A 145 -23.09 -12.73 -45.08
CA GLN A 145 -23.21 -13.75 -44.04
C GLN A 145 -22.01 -13.75 -43.08
N LYS A 146 -20.77 -13.68 -43.61
CA LYS A 146 -19.56 -13.62 -42.76
C LYS A 146 -19.46 -12.32 -41.98
N ILE A 147 -19.96 -11.23 -42.55
CA ILE A 147 -20.06 -9.94 -41.86
C ILE A 147 -21.04 -10.05 -40.68
N ASP A 148 -22.21 -10.65 -40.88
CA ASP A 148 -23.23 -10.82 -39.84
C ASP A 148 -22.72 -11.72 -38.70
N ASP A 149 -22.12 -12.86 -39.05
CA ASP A 149 -21.53 -13.80 -38.08
C ASP A 149 -20.42 -13.13 -37.24
N ALA A 150 -19.51 -12.39 -37.91
CA ALA A 150 -18.43 -11.68 -37.22
C ALA A 150 -18.93 -10.49 -36.39
N SER A 151 -19.99 -9.81 -36.82
CA SER A 151 -20.62 -8.70 -36.09
C SER A 151 -21.40 -9.17 -34.86
N SER A 152 -22.09 -10.31 -34.97
CA SER A 152 -22.76 -10.98 -33.85
C SER A 152 -21.75 -11.43 -32.79
N LEU A 153 -20.65 -12.05 -33.21
CA LEU A 153 -19.57 -12.47 -32.33
C LEU A 153 -18.87 -11.27 -31.65
N LEU A 154 -18.67 -10.18 -32.40
CA LEU A 154 -18.14 -8.92 -31.86
C LEU A 154 -19.05 -8.35 -30.77
N THR A 155 -20.36 -8.31 -31.00
CA THR A 155 -21.35 -7.84 -30.02
C THR A 155 -21.26 -8.66 -28.73
N SER A 156 -21.21 -9.99 -28.86
CA SER A 156 -21.07 -10.89 -27.71
C SER A 156 -19.75 -10.68 -26.93
N THR A 157 -18.67 -10.37 -27.64
CA THR A 157 -17.35 -10.11 -27.04
C THR A 157 -17.33 -8.77 -26.30
N CYS A 158 -17.94 -7.72 -26.88
CA CYS A 158 -18.14 -6.43 -26.22
C CYS A 158 -18.95 -6.55 -24.92
N ASP A 159 -20.05 -7.31 -24.94
CA ASP A 159 -20.87 -7.53 -23.73
C ASP A 159 -20.08 -8.21 -22.61
N THR A 160 -19.28 -9.21 -22.97
CA THR A 160 -18.43 -9.93 -22.01
C THR A 160 -17.32 -9.02 -21.47
N PHE A 161 -16.69 -8.23 -22.33
CA PHE A 161 -15.70 -7.23 -21.94
C PHE A 161 -16.27 -6.22 -20.93
N ILE A 162 -17.46 -5.69 -21.19
CA ILE A 162 -18.12 -4.71 -20.31
C ILE A 162 -18.39 -5.34 -18.94
N ARG A 163 -18.94 -6.57 -18.90
CA ARG A 163 -19.20 -7.27 -17.62
C ARG A 163 -17.91 -7.48 -16.82
N THR A 164 -16.83 -7.91 -17.47
CA THR A 164 -15.54 -8.11 -16.81
C THR A 164 -14.94 -6.78 -16.32
N LEU A 165 -15.12 -5.69 -17.08
CA LEU A 165 -14.67 -4.36 -16.68
C LEU A 165 -15.47 -3.82 -15.49
N GLU A 166 -16.79 -3.98 -15.49
CA GLU A 166 -17.66 -3.61 -14.37
C GLU A 166 -17.28 -4.37 -13.10
N ASP A 167 -16.95 -5.65 -13.23
CA ASP A 167 -16.47 -6.49 -12.15
C ASP A 167 -15.14 -5.98 -11.58
N ILE A 168 -14.21 -5.57 -12.42
CA ILE A 168 -12.96 -4.92 -12.00
C ILE A 168 -13.25 -3.58 -11.31
N MET A 169 -14.18 -2.79 -11.85
CA MET A 169 -14.59 -1.52 -11.25
C MET A 169 -15.24 -1.72 -9.87
N LYS A 170 -16.01 -2.80 -9.67
CA LYS A 170 -16.55 -3.17 -8.36
C LYS A 170 -15.42 -3.54 -7.39
N LEU A 171 -14.51 -4.42 -7.81
CA LEU A 171 -13.34 -4.81 -7.03
C LEU A 171 -12.46 -3.61 -6.64
N THR A 172 -12.28 -2.63 -7.53
CA THR A 172 -11.51 -1.40 -7.21
C THR A 172 -12.30 -0.36 -6.43
N SER A 173 -13.64 -0.33 -6.53
CA SER A 173 -14.48 0.65 -5.82
C SER A 173 -14.62 0.37 -4.32
N HIS A 174 -14.46 -0.89 -3.90
CA HIS A 174 -14.30 -1.25 -2.48
C HIS A 174 -13.03 -0.65 -1.83
N VAL A 175 -12.11 -0.10 -2.63
CA VAL A 175 -10.87 0.56 -2.18
C VAL A 175 -11.04 2.10 -2.11
N GLY A 176 -12.15 2.67 -2.59
CA GLY A 176 -12.26 4.11 -2.92
C GLY A 176 -13.29 4.95 -2.16
N GLY A 177 -13.81 4.49 -1.02
CA GLY A 177 -14.89 5.17 -0.28
C GLY A 177 -14.46 5.92 0.98
N ASN A 178 -13.66 6.98 0.85
CA ASN A 178 -13.71 8.18 1.72
C ASN A 178 -12.81 9.27 1.14
N GLY A 179 -13.39 10.10 0.28
CA GLY A 179 -12.77 11.32 -0.22
C GLY A 179 -12.47 12.28 0.94
N VAL A 180 -11.18 12.56 1.13
CA VAL A 180 -10.68 13.65 1.94
C VAL A 180 -10.58 14.89 1.04
N PRO A 181 -11.05 16.08 1.42
CA PRO A 181 -10.39 17.30 0.97
C PRO A 181 -9.16 17.48 1.86
N PHE A 182 -8.01 17.02 1.36
CA PHE A 182 -6.70 17.39 1.90
C PHE A 182 -6.42 18.83 1.43
N ASP A 183 -6.53 19.80 2.33
CA ASP A 183 -5.98 21.14 2.08
C ASP A 183 -4.49 21.10 2.45
N MET A 184 -3.61 21.28 1.46
CA MET A 184 -2.16 21.28 1.63
C MET A 184 -1.66 22.73 1.64
N PRO A 185 -0.91 23.18 2.65
CA PRO A 185 -0.43 24.56 2.71
C PRO A 185 0.73 24.75 1.72
N LEU A 186 0.54 25.65 0.75
CA LEU A 186 1.58 26.10 -0.18
C LEU A 186 2.51 27.16 0.45
N PRO A 187 3.81 27.19 0.13
CA PRO A 187 4.73 28.22 0.60
C PRO A 187 4.59 29.54 -0.18
N ASN A 188 4.72 30.65 0.55
CA ASN A 188 4.72 32.03 0.07
C ASN A 188 5.69 32.30 -1.10
N LEU A 189 5.28 33.15 -2.06
CA LEU A 189 6.12 34.19 -2.70
C LEU A 189 5.30 35.22 -3.53
N THR A 190 5.11 36.40 -2.91
CA THR A 190 5.21 37.78 -3.46
C THR A 190 4.44 38.22 -4.73
N LYS A 191 3.57 39.25 -4.60
CA LYS A 191 3.85 40.68 -4.93
C LYS A 191 2.60 41.58 -4.78
N ASN A 192 2.80 42.71 -4.06
CA ASN A 192 2.32 44.10 -4.27
C ASN A 192 0.86 44.33 -4.74
N ASN A 193 0.04 45.24 -4.18
CA ASN A 193 0.33 46.62 -3.78
C ASN A 193 -0.87 47.25 -3.02
N CYS A 194 -0.53 48.11 -2.05
CA CYS A 194 -1.20 49.34 -1.59
C CYS A 194 -2.73 49.44 -1.41
N SER A 195 -3.16 49.82 -0.18
CA SER A 195 -3.89 51.09 0.09
C SER A 195 -4.11 51.35 1.60
N ASN A 196 -3.40 52.35 2.12
CA ASN A 196 -3.75 53.34 3.16
C ASN A 196 -4.85 53.05 4.22
N LYS A 197 -4.49 53.16 5.52
CA LYS A 197 -4.84 54.33 6.36
C LYS A 197 -4.33 54.26 7.82
N SER A 198 -3.75 55.40 8.24
CA SER A 198 -3.73 56.04 9.57
C SER A 198 -3.14 55.34 10.81
N GLN A 199 -1.98 55.88 11.22
CA GLN A 199 -1.44 55.99 12.59
C GLN A 199 -2.26 57.00 13.44
N PRO A 200 -2.12 57.11 14.80
CA PRO A 200 -0.85 57.48 15.44
C PRO A 200 -0.53 56.98 16.88
N SER A 201 0.79 56.99 17.16
CA SER A 201 1.53 57.37 18.38
C SER A 201 1.18 56.83 19.79
N ASN A 202 2.18 56.26 20.48
CA ASN A 202 2.87 56.96 21.60
C ASN A 202 4.15 56.26 22.12
N LYS A 203 5.26 57.01 22.05
CA LYS A 203 6.33 57.28 23.05
C LYS A 203 7.19 56.15 23.66
N THR A 204 8.50 56.24 23.35
CA THR A 204 9.72 55.74 24.06
C THR A 204 10.03 56.64 25.29
N PRO A 205 10.99 56.33 26.24
CA PRO A 205 12.44 56.08 26.01
C PRO A 205 13.08 54.97 26.89
N ARG A 206 14.03 54.16 26.38
CA ARG A 206 15.52 54.27 26.46
C ARG A 206 16.16 54.41 27.86
N GLN A 207 17.03 53.45 28.22
CA GLN A 207 18.45 53.57 28.64
C GLN A 207 18.94 52.14 29.03
N SER A 208 19.92 51.47 28.39
CA SER A 208 21.38 51.71 28.29
C SER A 208 22.04 51.61 29.68
N LEU A 209 23.07 50.83 30.03
CA LEU A 209 24.30 50.39 29.36
C LEU A 209 25.06 49.35 30.22
N ASN A 210 25.66 48.36 29.55
CA ASN A 210 27.06 47.87 29.64
C ASN A 210 27.70 47.16 30.85
N ARG A 211 28.51 46.16 30.44
CA ARG A 211 29.85 45.71 30.91
C ARG A 211 29.89 45.02 32.29
N SER A 212 30.72 44.02 32.57
CA SER A 212 31.92 43.41 31.94
C SER A 212 32.20 42.07 32.68
N LEU A 213 32.77 41.03 32.03
CA LEU A 213 34.12 40.44 32.27
C LEU A 213 34.48 40.21 33.77
N SER A 214 34.94 39.07 34.29
CA SER A 214 35.83 38.01 33.79
C SER A 214 35.98 36.89 34.85
N GLN A 215 36.49 35.71 34.41
CA GLN A 215 37.49 34.84 35.11
C GLN A 215 37.10 34.18 36.46
N GLU A 216 37.57 33.01 36.88
CA GLU A 216 38.57 32.03 36.41
C GLU A 216 38.46 30.73 37.23
N ASN A 217 39.02 29.65 36.68
CA ASN A 217 39.77 28.56 37.35
C ASN A 217 39.16 27.83 38.56
N ARG A 218 38.95 26.50 38.44
CA ARG A 218 40.01 25.49 38.58
C ARG A 218 39.53 24.11 38.12
#